data_AF-A0A4R5VQQ0-F1
#
_entry.id   AF-A0A4R5VQQ0-F1
#
_cell.length_a   1.000
_cell.length_b   1.000
_cell.length_c   1.000
_cell.angle_alpha   90.00
_cell.angle_beta   90.00
_cell.angle_gamma   90.00
#
_symmetry.space_group_name_H-M   'P 1'
#
loop_
_entity.id
_entity.type
_entity.pdbx_description
1 polymer ?
#
loop_
_entity_poly.entity_id
_entity_poly.type
_entity_poly.pdbx_seq_one_letter_code
_entity_poly.pdbx_strand_id
1 'polypeptide(L)'
;MKVYRVKGTDNKVELLEITNDGIVKVKNLATNEIIEISEQAFEIAFEPTEYKFIASVSPRAQVQKQEITLADIDSMMENAQIEIIELFGKCTMVAVQLANGFVLTESTTSQDPAHYNKDTDTQICLERIKQRISELEGYKYQY
;
A
#
# COMPACT_ATOMS: atom_id res chain seq x y z
N MET A 1 -10.05 -17.58 8.05
CA MET A 1 -11.47 -17.96 8.22
C MET A 1 -12.34 -16.76 7.90
N LYS A 2 -13.23 -16.84 6.90
CA LYS A 2 -14.12 -15.71 6.53
C LYS A 2 -15.52 -15.96 7.09
N VAL A 3 -16.00 -15.05 7.94
CA VAL A 3 -17.32 -15.12 8.56
C VAL A 3 -18.23 -14.06 7.95
N TYR A 4 -19.49 -14.43 7.75
CA TYR A 4 -20.52 -13.60 7.15
C TYR A 4 -21.76 -13.61 8.03
N ARG A 5 -22.52 -12.52 8.00
CA ARG A 5 -23.85 -12.40 8.61
C ARG A 5 -24.92 -12.66 7.55
N VAL A 6 -25.97 -13.38 7.92
CA VAL A 6 -27.17 -13.54 7.09
C VAL A 6 -27.99 -12.26 7.16
N LYS A 7 -28.22 -11.59 6.02
CA LYS A 7 -28.95 -10.31 5.95
C LYS A 7 -30.33 -10.45 6.61
N GLY A 8 -30.67 -9.46 7.43
CA GLY A 8 -31.94 -9.42 8.17
C GLY A 8 -32.00 -10.33 9.41
N THR A 9 -30.90 -11.00 9.78
CA THR A 9 -30.84 -11.83 11.00
C THR A 9 -29.52 -11.63 11.76
N ASP A 10 -29.45 -12.12 12.99
CA ASP A 10 -28.18 -12.18 13.75
C ASP A 10 -27.36 -13.45 13.50
N ASN A 11 -27.85 -14.32 12.61
CA ASN A 11 -27.16 -15.57 12.29
C ASN A 11 -25.88 -15.30 11.53
N LYS A 12 -24.85 -16.09 11.83
CA LYS A 12 -23.54 -16.04 11.17
C LYS A 12 -23.22 -17.37 10.52
N VAL A 13 -22.55 -17.28 9.38
CA VAL A 13 -22.02 -18.43 8.67
C VAL A 13 -20.53 -18.28 8.40
N GLU A 14 -19.84 -19.40 8.35
CA GLU A 14 -18.45 -19.51 7.93
C GLU A 14 -18.41 -19.98 6.48
N LEU A 15 -17.65 -19.30 5.63
CA LEU A 15 -17.40 -19.74 4.27
C LEU A 15 -16.35 -20.85 4.26
N LEU A 16 -16.72 -22.03 3.77
CA LEU A 16 -15.84 -23.21 3.71
C LEU A 16 -15.16 -23.36 2.34
N GLU A 17 -15.93 -23.25 1.25
CA GLU A 17 -15.46 -23.51 -0.11
C GLU A 17 -16.30 -22.72 -1.13
N ILE A 18 -15.66 -22.30 -2.22
CA ILE A 18 -16.32 -21.80 -3.44
C ILE A 18 -15.73 -22.58 -4.61
N THR A 19 -16.56 -23.27 -5.38
CA THR A 19 -16.13 -24.01 -6.57
C THR A 19 -16.18 -23.12 -7.82
N ASN A 20 -15.42 -23.47 -8.86
CA ASN A 20 -15.45 -22.75 -10.14
C ASN A 20 -16.83 -22.80 -10.83
N ASP A 21 -17.66 -23.79 -10.49
CA ASP A 21 -19.04 -23.93 -10.97
C ASP A 21 -20.06 -23.06 -10.22
N GLY A 22 -19.60 -22.16 -9.34
CA GLY A 22 -20.46 -21.20 -8.61
C GLY A 22 -21.24 -21.80 -7.44
N ILE A 23 -20.81 -22.95 -6.91
CA ILE A 23 -21.37 -23.54 -5.68
C ILE A 23 -20.55 -23.03 -4.49
N VAL A 24 -21.27 -22.54 -3.48
CA VAL A 24 -20.72 -22.03 -2.23
C VAL A 24 -21.16 -22.93 -1.08
N LYS A 25 -20.17 -23.45 -0.35
CA LYS A 25 -20.39 -24.19 0.90
C LYS A 25 -20.22 -23.26 2.09
N VAL A 26 -21.28 -23.12 2.88
CA VAL A 26 -21.26 -22.34 4.12
C VAL A 26 -21.63 -23.22 5.30
N LYS A 27 -21.10 -22.89 6.47
CA LYS A 27 -21.42 -23.55 7.73
C LYS A 27 -22.13 -22.58 8.66
N ASN A 28 -23.33 -22.92 9.11
CA ASN A 28 -24.03 -22.16 10.13
C ASN A 28 -23.29 -22.29 11.46
N LEU A 29 -22.88 -21.17 12.05
CA LEU A 29 -22.12 -21.17 13.30
C LEU A 29 -22.99 -21.46 14.53
N ALA A 30 -24.31 -21.28 14.45
CA ALA A 30 -25.24 -21.58 15.53
C ALA A 30 -25.66 -23.06 15.54
N THR A 31 -25.97 -23.62 14.37
CA THR A 31 -26.46 -25.01 14.25
C THR A 31 -25.37 -26.01 13.88
N ASN A 32 -24.19 -25.53 13.47
CA ASN A 32 -23.07 -26.34 12.94
C ASN A 32 -23.42 -27.11 11.65
N GLU A 33 -24.55 -26.79 11.01
CA GLU A 33 -25.01 -27.38 9.75
C GLU A 33 -24.26 -26.79 8.56
N ILE A 34 -24.01 -27.61 7.54
CA ILE A 34 -23.40 -27.19 6.28
C ILE A 34 -24.48 -27.10 5.22
N ILE A 35 -24.48 -25.99 4.48
CA ILE A 35 -25.45 -25.69 3.44
C ILE A 35 -24.66 -25.38 2.15
N GLU A 36 -25.12 -25.93 1.04
CA GLU A 36 -24.66 -25.62 -0.29
C GLU A 36 -25.66 -24.69 -0.99
N ILE A 37 -25.17 -23.58 -1.50
CA ILE A 37 -25.97 -22.57 -2.22
C ILE A 37 -25.22 -22.08 -3.45
N SER A 38 -25.91 -21.41 -4.38
CA SER A 38 -25.23 -20.73 -5.49
C SER A 38 -24.52 -19.46 -5.02
N GLU A 39 -23.49 -19.03 -5.74
CA GLU A 39 -22.77 -17.79 -5.51
C GLU A 39 -23.69 -16.56 -5.50
N GLN A 40 -24.63 -16.49 -6.45
CA GLN A 40 -25.62 -15.42 -6.49
C GLN A 40 -26.49 -15.39 -5.22
N ALA A 41 -26.93 -16.55 -4.72
CA ALA A 41 -27.68 -16.62 -3.46
C ALA A 41 -26.80 -16.21 -2.27
N PHE A 42 -25.51 -16.53 -2.30
CA PHE A 42 -24.56 -16.13 -1.28
C PHE A 42 -24.38 -14.60 -1.21
N GLU A 43 -24.17 -13.93 -2.34
CA GLU A 43 -24.02 -12.47 -2.36
C GLU A 43 -25.29 -11.73 -1.94
N ILE A 44 -26.46 -12.27 -2.30
CA ILE A 44 -27.75 -11.68 -1.95
C ILE A 44 -28.04 -11.87 -0.47
N ALA A 45 -27.79 -13.05 0.10
CA ALA A 45 -28.21 -13.39 1.45
C ALA A 45 -27.18 -13.07 2.54
N PHE A 46 -25.92 -12.80 2.21
CA PHE A 46 -24.86 -12.67 3.20
C PHE A 46 -24.06 -11.37 3.05
N GLU A 47 -23.67 -10.79 4.17
CA GLU A 47 -22.81 -9.61 4.25
C GLU A 47 -21.58 -9.92 5.11
N PRO A 48 -20.40 -9.36 4.81
CA PRO A 48 -19.21 -9.61 5.60
C PRO A 48 -19.45 -9.12 7.04
N THR A 49 -19.23 -9.98 8.04
CA THR A 49 -19.13 -9.46 9.41
C THR A 49 -17.93 -8.54 9.49
N GLU A 50 -18.10 -7.36 10.10
CA GLU A 50 -17.01 -6.41 10.31
C GLU A 50 -15.78 -7.15 10.85
N TYR A 51 -14.72 -7.18 10.03
CA TYR A 51 -13.44 -7.71 10.48
C TYR A 51 -12.93 -6.74 11.55
N LYS A 52 -12.77 -7.23 12.79
CA LYS A 52 -11.76 -6.70 13.70
C LYS A 52 -10.39 -7.09 13.14
N PHE A 53 -10.03 -6.50 12.02
CA PHE A 53 -8.64 -6.33 11.66
C PHE A 53 -8.01 -5.61 12.85
N ILE A 54 -6.80 -6.00 13.26
CA ILE A 54 -6.05 -5.23 14.26
C ILE A 54 -5.66 -3.93 13.55
N ALA A 55 -6.59 -3.01 13.55
CA ALA A 55 -6.37 -1.64 13.24
C ALA A 55 -6.77 -0.94 14.53
N SER A 56 -5.77 -0.56 15.32
CA SER A 56 -5.91 0.56 16.23
C SER A 56 -6.19 1.81 15.37
N VAL A 57 -7.40 1.88 14.80
CA VAL A 57 -7.93 3.10 14.22
C VAL A 57 -8.44 3.88 15.41
N SER A 58 -7.55 4.75 15.91
CA SER A 58 -7.96 5.94 16.63
C SER A 58 -9.15 6.56 15.88
N PRO A 59 -10.24 7.00 16.56
CA PRO A 59 -11.40 7.56 15.91
C PRO A 59 -10.97 8.59 14.87
N ARG A 60 -11.50 8.46 13.64
CA ARG A 60 -11.22 9.34 12.50
C ARG A 60 -11.17 10.79 12.98
N ALA A 61 -9.95 11.30 13.15
CA ALA A 61 -9.73 12.73 13.06
C ALA A 61 -10.35 13.16 11.73
N GLN A 62 -11.08 14.26 11.75
CA GLN A 62 -11.60 14.88 10.54
C GLN A 62 -10.47 14.89 9.50
N VAL A 63 -10.67 14.26 8.35
CA VAL A 63 -9.69 14.33 7.25
C VAL A 63 -9.70 15.78 6.79
N GLN A 64 -8.86 16.60 7.42
CA GLN A 64 -8.35 17.79 6.79
C GLN A 64 -7.63 17.31 5.55
N LYS A 65 -8.00 17.89 4.40
CA LYS A 65 -7.23 17.78 3.17
C LYS A 65 -5.84 18.38 3.45
N GLN A 66 -4.93 17.56 3.96
CA GLN A 66 -3.52 17.93 4.03
C GLN A 66 -2.97 17.71 2.64
N GLU A 67 -2.91 18.78 1.84
CA GLU A 67 -2.09 18.76 0.64
C GLU A 67 -0.65 18.55 1.11
N ILE A 68 -0.01 17.47 0.67
CA ILE A 68 1.41 17.27 0.95
C ILE A 68 2.18 18.38 0.26
N THR A 69 2.87 19.16 1.09
CA THR A 69 3.66 20.31 0.65
C THR A 69 5.08 19.86 0.35
N LEU A 70 5.81 20.68 -0.42
CA LEU A 70 7.24 20.46 -0.63
C LEU A 70 8.03 20.41 0.69
N ALA A 71 7.58 21.18 1.69
CA ALA A 71 8.20 21.17 3.02
C ALA A 71 8.05 19.82 3.75
N ASP A 72 6.95 19.11 3.52
CA ASP A 72 6.75 17.77 4.07
C ASP A 72 7.72 16.78 3.43
N ILE A 73 7.91 16.87 2.11
CA ILE A 73 8.86 16.03 1.37
C ILE A 73 10.29 16.34 1.81
N ASP A 74 10.66 17.62 1.94
CA ASP A 74 11.98 18.02 2.40
C ASP A 74 12.25 17.49 3.82
N SER A 75 11.28 17.57 4.74
CA SER A 75 11.37 16.99 6.07
C SER A 75 11.53 15.46 6.04
N MET A 76 10.85 14.76 5.13
CA MET A 76 11.05 13.32 4.95
C MET A 76 12.47 12.98 4.49
N MET A 77 13.03 13.80 3.59
CA MET A 77 14.39 13.64 3.08
C MET A 77 15.46 13.95 4.14
N GLU A 78 15.25 14.97 4.98
CA GLU A 78 16.16 15.32 6.08
C GLU A 78 16.28 14.20 7.12
N ASN A 79 15.21 13.43 7.33
CA ASN A 79 15.17 12.31 8.27
C ASN A 79 15.52 10.96 7.61
N ALA A 80 15.87 10.95 6.33
CA ALA A 80 16.19 9.73 5.59
C ALA A 80 17.66 9.34 5.70
N GLN A 81 17.94 8.05 5.63
CA GLN A 81 19.30 7.55 5.41
C GLN A 81 19.58 7.57 3.91
N ILE A 82 20.68 8.22 3.51
CA ILE A 82 21.08 8.37 2.12
C ILE A 82 22.41 7.66 1.89
N GLU A 83 22.43 6.75 0.92
CA GLU A 83 23.64 6.08 0.45
C GLU A 83 23.91 6.46 -1.01
N ILE A 84 25.15 6.87 -1.28
CA ILE A 84 25.58 7.31 -2.62
C ILE A 84 26.71 6.39 -3.07
N ILE A 85 26.49 5.74 -4.22
CA ILE A 85 27.43 4.78 -4.79
C ILE A 85 27.85 5.29 -6.17
N GLU A 86 29.16 5.37 -6.37
CA GLU A 86 29.75 5.61 -7.69
C GLU A 86 30.07 4.26 -8.35
N LEU A 87 29.59 4.08 -9.57
CA LEU A 87 29.73 2.87 -10.35
C LEU A 87 30.45 3.19 -11.67
N PHE A 88 31.42 2.34 -12.02
CA PHE A 88 32.12 2.37 -13.32
C PHE A 88 32.74 3.73 -13.70
N GLY A 89 33.02 4.60 -12.72
CA GLY A 89 33.65 5.92 -12.90
C GLY A 89 32.81 6.96 -13.67
N LYS A 90 31.50 6.71 -13.87
CA LYS A 90 30.61 7.60 -14.62
C LYS A 90 29.12 7.45 -14.29
N CYS A 91 28.78 6.59 -13.35
CA CYS A 91 27.41 6.35 -12.93
C CYS A 91 27.30 6.64 -11.44
N THR A 92 26.29 7.42 -11.07
CA THR A 92 25.95 7.70 -9.68
C THR A 92 24.63 7.02 -9.40
N MET A 93 24.59 6.18 -8.37
CA MET A 93 23.37 5.60 -7.83
C MET A 93 23.15 6.16 -6.43
N VAL A 94 21.93 6.59 -6.15
CA VAL A 94 21.52 7.09 -4.84
C VAL A 94 20.39 6.21 -4.31
N ALA A 95 20.58 5.68 -3.11
CA ALA A 95 19.54 4.98 -2.35
C ALA A 95 19.13 5.85 -1.16
N VAL A 96 17.82 6.01 -0.99
CA VAL A 96 17.22 6.77 0.12
C VAL A 96 16.28 5.84 0.86
N GLN A 97 16.57 5.60 2.13
CA GLN A 97 15.69 4.90 3.04
C GLN A 97 14.97 5.91 3.92
N LEU A 98 13.66 6.01 3.77
CA LEU A 98 12.80 6.84 4.60
C LEU A 98 12.69 6.27 6.01
N ALA A 99 12.27 7.09 6.98
CA ALA A 99 12.16 6.70 8.39
C ALA A 99 11.22 5.49 8.64
N ASN A 100 10.28 5.22 7.72
CA ASN A 100 9.40 4.06 7.76
C ASN A 100 10.03 2.77 7.17
N GLY A 101 11.31 2.81 6.78
CA GLY A 101 12.05 1.71 6.18
C GLY A 101 11.83 1.54 4.67
N PHE A 102 10.98 2.34 4.03
CA PHE A 102 10.76 2.31 2.59
C PHE A 102 12.00 2.83 1.84
N VAL A 103 12.45 2.09 0.83
CA VAL A 103 13.68 2.40 0.10
C VAL A 103 13.36 2.80 -1.34
N LEU A 104 13.89 3.93 -1.77
CA LEU A 104 13.87 4.43 -3.14
C LEU A 104 15.29 4.48 -3.68
N THR A 105 15.44 4.11 -4.96
CA THR A 105 16.74 4.14 -5.64
C THR A 105 16.60 4.84 -6.98
N GLU A 106 17.54 5.73 -7.27
CA GLU A 106 17.69 6.38 -8.58
C GLU A 106 19.14 6.29 -9.04
N SER A 107 19.36 6.37 -10.34
CA SER A 107 20.71 6.44 -10.90
C SER A 107 20.78 7.34 -12.12
N THR A 108 21.95 7.93 -12.33
CA THR A 108 22.33 8.63 -13.56
C THR A 108 23.63 8.05 -14.09
N THR A 109 23.82 8.16 -15.40
CA THR A 109 25.06 7.76 -16.05
C THR A 109 25.42 8.79 -17.09
N SER A 110 26.63 9.35 -17.01
CA SER A 110 27.12 10.28 -18.01
C SER A 110 27.58 9.54 -19.25
N GLN A 111 27.21 10.03 -20.43
CA GLN A 111 27.71 9.48 -21.70
C GLN A 111 29.20 9.77 -21.91
N ASP A 112 29.67 10.92 -21.45
CA ASP A 112 31.06 11.34 -21.49
C ASP A 112 31.63 11.44 -20.06
N PRO A 113 32.63 10.60 -19.70
CA PRO A 113 33.30 10.67 -18.41
C PRO A 113 33.91 12.04 -18.09
N ALA A 114 34.30 12.83 -19.10
CA ALA A 114 34.86 14.17 -18.88
C ALA A 114 33.82 15.16 -18.32
N HIS A 115 32.53 14.87 -18.48
CA HIS A 115 31.41 15.66 -17.97
C HIS A 115 30.77 15.06 -16.72
N TYR A 116 31.33 13.96 -16.19
CA TYR A 116 30.85 13.35 -14.96
C TYR A 116 31.09 14.28 -13.78
N ASN A 117 30.04 14.52 -12.99
CA ASN A 117 30.17 15.25 -11.74
C ASN A 117 29.27 14.59 -10.70
N LYS A 118 29.91 13.89 -9.76
CA LYS A 118 29.23 13.13 -8.71
C LYS A 118 28.23 13.97 -7.92
N ASP A 119 28.56 15.22 -7.59
CA ASP A 119 27.68 16.07 -6.80
C ASP A 119 26.44 16.46 -7.61
N THR A 120 26.63 16.91 -8.85
CA THR A 120 25.53 17.24 -9.77
C THR A 120 24.64 16.03 -10.04
N ASP A 121 25.24 14.87 -10.31
CA ASP A 121 24.53 13.62 -10.57
C ASP A 121 23.76 13.12 -9.34
N THR A 122 24.33 13.30 -8.14
CA THR A 122 23.67 13.02 -6.88
C THR A 122 22.43 13.91 -6.71
N GLN A 123 22.56 15.22 -6.97
CA GLN A 123 21.42 16.14 -6.88
C GLN A 123 20.31 15.76 -7.85
N ILE A 124 20.64 15.39 -9.09
CA ILE A 124 19.66 14.90 -10.07
C ILE A 124 18.92 13.67 -9.54
N CYS A 125 19.63 12.72 -8.95
CA CYS A 125 19.00 11.54 -8.35
C CYS A 125 18.08 11.92 -7.18
N LEU A 126 18.52 12.80 -6.28
CA LEU A 126 17.74 13.24 -5.13
C LEU A 126 16.45 13.96 -5.55
N GLU A 127 16.51 14.84 -6.55
CA GLU A 127 15.31 15.53 -7.08
C GLU A 127 14.31 14.55 -7.70
N ARG A 128 14.78 13.52 -8.42
CA ARG A 128 13.90 12.45 -8.93
C ARG A 128 13.27 11.64 -7.80
N ILE A 129 14.02 11.34 -6.75
CA ILE A 129 13.49 10.65 -5.57
C ILE A 129 12.42 11.51 -4.88
N LYS A 130 12.66 12.80 -4.69
CA LYS A 130 11.68 13.76 -4.15
C LYS A 130 10.39 13.77 -4.98
N GLN A 131 10.52 13.83 -6.30
CA GLN A 131 9.38 13.77 -7.22
C GLN A 131 8.59 12.46 -7.05
N ARG A 132 9.27 11.32 -6.96
CA ARG A 132 8.60 10.02 -6.74
C ARG A 132 7.90 9.94 -5.38
N ILE A 133 8.49 10.51 -4.33
CA ILE A 133 7.83 10.62 -3.02
C ILE A 133 6.56 11.46 -3.17
N SER A 134 6.65 12.61 -3.84
CA SER A 134 5.48 13.48 -4.10
C SER A 134 4.36 12.74 -4.81
N GLU A 135 4.67 11.92 -5.81
CA GLU A 135 3.68 11.14 -6.57
C GLU A 135 3.01 10.05 -5.71
N LEU A 136 3.81 9.31 -4.92
CA LEU A 136 3.32 8.26 -4.03
C LEU A 136 2.43 8.81 -2.92
N GLU A 137 2.80 9.97 -2.39
CA GLU A 137 2.03 10.68 -1.39
C GLU A 137 0.77 11.31 -2.00
N GLY A 138 0.88 11.90 -3.20
CA GLY A 138 -0.23 12.45 -3.96
C GLY A 138 -1.33 11.42 -4.30
N TYR A 139 -0.96 10.14 -4.49
CA TYR A 139 -1.93 9.04 -4.72
C TYR A 139 -3.01 8.97 -3.63
N LYS A 140 -2.68 9.25 -2.37
CA LYS A 140 -3.65 9.21 -1.25
C LYS A 140 -4.77 10.26 -1.36
N TYR A 141 -4.59 11.25 -2.22
CA TYR A 141 -5.48 12.41 -2.37
C TYR A 141 -6.23 12.43 -3.70
N GLN A 142 -6.11 11.38 -4.52
CA GLN A 142 -6.94 11.22 -5.71
C GLN A 142 -8.33 10.67 -5.31
N TYR A 143 -9.28 11.59 -5.09
CA TYR A 143 -10.71 11.31 -4.92
C TYR A 143 -11.55 12.19 -5.83
#